data_AF-A0A1H2S976-F1
#
_entry.id   AF-A0A1H2S976-F1
#
_cell.length_a   1.000
_cell.length_b   1.000
_cell.length_c   1.000
_cell.angle_alpha   90.00
_cell.angle_beta   90.00
_cell.angle_gamma   90.00
#
_symmetry.space_group_name_H-M   'P 1'
#
loop_
_entity.id
_entity.type
_entity.pdbx_description
1 polymer ?
#
loop_
_entity_poly.entity_id
_entity_poly.type
_entity_poly.pdbx_seq_one_letter_code
_entity_poly.pdbx_strand_id
1 'polypeptide(L)'
;MPPDTALPGPRGAAPPLASGFDPRCGSRSSTSSRAGSSDGSPRLRAPGLAARRAARRAVAAAGLAGLALLAGCADTTDARYARTLANYQAAGLMRTDIDPPDAPFGDADLIRDFERIAFHMEFESATSLVSRATAVELVKWRGPIRWKVTGDGVREQDLEAYRDLTARISRLTGLEFQEVGADPDIFILIASGRVRDQFVAQMLRNGGGGRISLIEEWARNDVFPCVGQVGRSKIDGRWKNQATIAIKDELRGVLRLSCIHEELVQTLGLLNDDPDARPSIFNDDQEFALLTRHDEYLLRILYDPRLRAGMTAEEGMPIVREIVAEIGPGPSPAPRATLAPPTPATIRTPTLTQVAPAD
;
A
#
# COMPACT_ATOMS: atom_id res chain seq x y z
N MET A 1 10.64 -57.12 -13.38
CA MET A 1 11.81 -57.07 -14.27
C MET A 1 12.14 -55.60 -14.55
N PRO A 2 13.33 -55.13 -14.16
CA PRO A 2 13.86 -53.77 -14.36
C PRO A 2 14.69 -53.71 -15.67
N PRO A 3 15.47 -52.63 -15.99
CA PRO A 3 16.72 -52.24 -15.31
C PRO A 3 16.76 -50.72 -14.93
N ASP A 4 17.34 -50.30 -13.81
CA ASP A 4 18.78 -50.12 -13.47
C ASP A 4 19.50 -49.02 -14.25
N THR A 5 19.93 -47.94 -13.56
CA THR A 5 21.36 -47.62 -13.33
C THR A 5 21.55 -46.37 -12.44
N ALA A 6 22.62 -46.41 -11.65
CA ALA A 6 22.99 -45.51 -10.56
C ALA A 6 24.11 -44.50 -10.93
N LEU A 7 24.11 -43.34 -10.22
CA LEU A 7 25.19 -42.52 -9.61
C LEU A 7 26.65 -42.61 -10.16
N PRO A 8 27.49 -41.53 -10.13
CA PRO A 8 27.87 -40.81 -8.89
C PRO A 8 28.24 -39.30 -9.00
N GLY A 9 28.36 -38.63 -7.85
CA GLY A 9 28.95 -37.28 -7.73
C GLY A 9 30.48 -37.30 -7.57
N PRO A 10 31.10 -36.13 -7.34
CA PRO A 10 32.28 -36.10 -6.46
C PRO A 10 32.31 -34.96 -5.44
N ARG A 11 33.07 -35.25 -4.38
CA ARG A 11 33.51 -34.40 -3.26
C ARG A 11 34.71 -33.52 -3.66
N GLY A 12 34.94 -32.45 -2.90
CA GLY A 12 36.24 -31.75 -2.78
C GLY A 12 36.05 -30.34 -2.20
N ALA A 13 36.21 -30.12 -0.89
CA ALA A 13 37.46 -29.86 -0.15
C ALA A 13 38.06 -28.46 -0.39
N ALA A 14 38.07 -27.63 0.67
CA ALA A 14 38.84 -26.39 0.82
C ALA A 14 40.34 -26.67 0.97
N PRO A 15 41.23 -25.66 0.79
CA PRO A 15 41.84 -25.00 1.97
C PRO A 15 42.21 -23.49 1.77
N PRO A 16 42.73 -22.81 2.84
CA PRO A 16 42.86 -21.34 2.94
C PRO A 16 44.31 -20.83 2.84
N LEU A 17 44.50 -19.52 2.55
CA LEU A 17 45.74 -18.74 2.78
C LEU A 17 45.33 -17.27 3.02
N ALA A 18 45.57 -16.69 4.22
CA ALA A 18 46.76 -15.93 4.63
C ALA A 18 46.91 -14.60 3.85
N SER A 19 47.28 -13.43 4.38
CA SER A 19 47.67 -12.93 5.70
C SER A 19 48.03 -11.44 5.49
N GLY A 20 47.90 -10.60 6.52
CA GLY A 20 48.78 -9.44 6.70
C GLY A 20 48.26 -8.08 6.24
N PHE A 21 47.83 -7.27 7.20
CA PHE A 21 47.88 -5.81 7.09
C PHE A 21 48.35 -5.25 8.44
N ASP A 22 49.57 -4.73 8.46
CA ASP A 22 50.15 -3.89 9.51
C ASP A 22 50.72 -2.66 8.83
N PRO A 23 50.40 -1.43 9.28
CA PRO A 23 51.26 -0.31 9.02
C PRO A 23 51.70 0.34 10.35
N ARG A 24 52.93 0.02 10.76
CA ARG A 24 53.78 0.97 11.50
C ARG A 24 54.76 1.62 10.53
N CYS A 25 54.71 2.94 10.46
CA CYS A 25 55.84 3.78 10.08
C CYS A 25 55.58 5.13 10.77
N GLY A 26 56.42 5.67 11.64
CA GLY A 26 57.87 5.65 11.59
C GLY A 26 58.32 7.10 11.55
N SER A 27 58.58 7.64 12.74
CA SER A 27 59.17 8.95 13.01
C SER A 27 60.46 9.19 12.24
N ARG A 28 60.68 10.43 11.76
CA ARG A 28 62.02 10.97 11.52
C ARG A 28 62.18 12.31 12.20
N SER A 29 63.21 12.35 13.03
CA SER A 29 63.87 13.50 13.65
C SER A 29 64.73 14.26 12.64
N SER A 30 64.80 15.58 12.77
CA SER A 30 66.02 16.33 12.48
C SER A 30 66.15 17.54 13.42
N THR A 31 67.35 17.65 13.96
CA THR A 31 67.89 18.67 14.87
C THR A 31 68.24 19.97 14.13
N SER A 32 68.16 21.13 14.79
CA SER A 32 69.33 22.04 15.00
C SER A 32 68.96 23.40 15.62
N SER A 33 69.68 23.71 16.72
CA SER A 33 70.29 24.99 17.15
C SER A 33 69.48 26.29 17.38
N ARG A 34 69.71 26.82 18.60
CA ARG A 34 69.48 28.16 19.17
C ARG A 34 70.00 29.34 18.32
N ALA A 35 69.32 30.50 18.40
CA ALA A 35 69.70 31.67 19.21
C ALA A 35 69.02 32.97 18.71
N GLY A 36 68.73 33.92 19.62
CA GLY A 36 68.70 35.36 19.29
C GLY A 36 67.34 36.06 19.38
N SER A 37 67.18 36.85 20.44
CA SER A 37 66.15 37.85 20.70
C SER A 37 66.31 39.11 19.85
N SER A 38 65.21 39.70 19.36
CA SER A 38 64.98 41.16 19.41
C SER A 38 63.56 41.53 18.96
N ASP A 39 63.01 42.44 19.74
CA ASP A 39 61.77 43.20 19.60
C ASP A 39 61.65 43.94 18.25
N GLY A 40 60.43 44.06 17.72
CA GLY A 40 60.19 44.73 16.43
C GLY A 40 58.81 44.45 15.83
N SER A 41 57.83 45.29 16.19
CA SER A 41 56.46 45.31 15.64
C SER A 41 56.41 45.25 14.11
N PRO A 42 55.70 44.28 13.49
CA PRO A 42 55.60 44.21 12.04
C PRO A 42 54.48 45.12 11.52
N ARG A 43 54.86 46.06 10.64
CA ARG A 43 53.92 46.71 9.72
C ARG A 43 53.33 45.63 8.80
N LEU A 44 52.01 45.52 8.75
CA LEU A 44 51.26 44.64 7.84
C LEU A 44 51.60 44.97 6.38
N ARG A 45 52.48 44.16 5.76
CA ARG A 45 52.63 44.10 4.31
C ARG A 45 51.48 43.27 3.74
N ALA A 46 50.80 43.80 2.73
CA ALA A 46 49.82 43.05 1.96
C ALA A 46 50.46 41.77 1.37
N PRO A 47 49.77 40.62 1.43
CA PRO A 47 50.33 39.35 0.97
C PRO A 47 50.56 39.34 -0.55
N GLY A 48 51.75 38.89 -0.96
CA GLY A 48 52.12 38.71 -2.36
C GLY A 48 51.25 37.66 -3.08
N LEU A 49 51.19 37.77 -4.41
CA LEU A 49 50.34 36.97 -5.30
C LEU A 49 50.41 35.43 -5.10
N ALA A 50 51.50 34.91 -4.52
CA ALA A 50 51.63 33.48 -4.17
C ALA A 50 50.75 33.05 -2.99
N ALA A 51 50.59 33.89 -1.95
CA ALA A 51 49.76 33.59 -0.78
C ALA A 51 48.25 33.63 -1.12
N ARG A 52 47.85 34.41 -2.14
CA ARG A 52 46.48 34.43 -2.67
C ARG A 52 46.08 33.16 -3.43
N ARG A 53 47.03 32.36 -3.92
CA ARG A 53 46.76 31.06 -4.57
C ARG A 53 46.60 29.92 -3.57
N ALA A 54 47.28 29.97 -2.42
CA ALA A 54 47.12 28.98 -1.35
C ALA A 54 45.77 29.13 -0.61
N ALA A 55 45.35 30.37 -0.32
CA ALA A 55 44.05 30.64 0.31
C ALA A 55 42.85 30.24 -0.59
N ARG A 56 42.98 30.33 -1.92
CA ARG A 56 41.94 29.87 -2.85
C ARG A 56 41.77 28.35 -2.92
N ARG A 57 42.81 27.57 -2.60
CA ARG A 57 42.72 26.10 -2.55
C ARG A 57 42.12 25.59 -1.23
N ALA A 58 42.33 26.30 -0.12
CA ALA A 58 41.72 25.95 1.17
C ALA A 58 40.20 26.25 1.20
N VAL A 59 39.76 27.34 0.56
CA VAL A 59 38.31 27.65 0.43
C VAL A 59 37.61 26.70 -0.56
N ALA A 60 38.32 26.21 -1.58
CA ALA A 60 37.77 25.19 -2.49
C ALA A 60 37.60 23.82 -1.81
N ALA A 61 38.52 23.42 -0.91
CA ALA A 61 38.40 22.17 -0.16
C ALA A 61 37.34 22.23 0.94
N ALA A 62 37.14 23.39 1.59
CA ALA A 62 36.06 23.58 2.56
C ALA A 62 34.68 23.71 1.89
N GLY A 63 34.61 24.28 0.67
CA GLY A 63 33.38 24.31 -0.12
C GLY A 63 32.94 22.93 -0.63
N LEU A 64 33.88 22.03 -0.93
CA LEU A 64 33.58 20.65 -1.34
C LEU A 64 33.23 19.73 -0.15
N ALA A 65 33.72 20.01 1.06
CA ALA A 65 33.29 19.29 2.27
C ALA A 65 31.94 19.77 2.83
N GLY A 66 31.60 21.05 2.63
CA GLY A 66 30.30 21.63 3.01
C GLY A 66 29.14 21.24 2.09
N LEU A 67 29.40 20.94 0.81
CA LEU A 67 28.37 20.44 -0.12
C LEU A 67 28.04 18.95 0.04
N ALA A 68 28.85 18.17 0.76
CA ALA A 68 28.59 16.75 0.99
C ALA A 68 27.63 16.47 2.18
N LEU A 69 27.29 17.49 2.99
CA LEU A 69 26.29 17.39 4.06
C LEU A 69 24.86 17.68 3.57
N LEU A 70 24.69 18.06 2.30
CA LEU A 70 23.43 17.98 1.57
C LEU A 70 23.39 16.67 0.75
N ALA A 71 23.88 15.57 1.33
CA ALA A 71 23.46 14.24 0.91
C ALA A 71 21.93 14.24 1.10
N GLY A 72 21.22 14.55 0.01
CA GLY A 72 19.78 14.71 0.01
C GLY A 72 19.17 13.54 0.74
N CYS A 73 18.21 13.81 1.63
CA CYS A 73 17.35 12.78 2.15
C CYS A 73 16.92 11.95 0.95
N ALA A 74 17.45 10.73 0.81
CA ALA A 74 16.99 9.84 -0.24
C ALA A 74 15.49 9.76 -0.03
N ASP A 75 14.72 10.20 -1.04
CA ASP A 75 13.27 10.17 -0.98
C ASP A 75 12.84 8.71 -1.16
N THR A 76 13.07 7.94 -0.11
CA THR A 76 12.69 6.54 -0.03
C THR A 76 11.17 6.45 0.01
N THR A 77 10.63 5.38 -0.58
CA THR A 77 9.20 5.10 -0.56
C THR A 77 8.66 5.04 0.89
N ASP A 78 9.40 4.43 1.83
CA ASP A 78 9.11 4.49 3.28
C ASP A 78 8.92 5.92 3.80
N ALA A 79 9.87 6.81 3.49
CA ALA A 79 9.81 8.20 3.94
C ALA A 79 8.66 8.97 3.28
N ARG A 80 8.31 8.65 2.03
CA ARG A 80 7.16 9.23 1.34
C ARG A 80 5.85 8.80 2.01
N TYR A 81 5.67 7.52 2.29
CA TYR A 81 4.47 7.03 2.98
C TYR A 81 4.34 7.57 4.40
N ALA A 82 5.44 7.69 5.13
CA ALA A 82 5.42 8.31 6.46
C ALA A 82 4.94 9.77 6.39
N ARG A 83 5.39 10.55 5.39
CA ARG A 83 4.91 11.93 5.20
C ARG A 83 3.46 12.00 4.75
N THR A 84 3.05 11.12 3.83
CA THR A 84 1.65 11.02 3.40
C THR A 84 0.72 10.75 4.58
N LEU A 85 1.05 9.75 5.41
CA LEU A 85 0.28 9.45 6.61
C LEU A 85 0.24 10.64 7.58
N ALA A 86 1.37 11.30 7.82
CA ALA A 86 1.40 12.47 8.70
C ALA A 86 0.50 13.61 8.19
N ASN A 87 0.46 13.83 6.87
CA ASN A 87 -0.40 14.83 6.25
C ASN A 87 -1.88 14.47 6.39
N TYR A 88 -2.26 13.21 6.15
CA TYR A 88 -3.63 12.75 6.36
C TYR A 88 -4.08 12.94 7.81
N GLN A 89 -3.26 12.51 8.77
CA GLN A 89 -3.57 12.67 10.19
C GLN A 89 -3.67 14.14 10.61
N ALA A 90 -2.81 15.00 10.09
CA ALA A 90 -2.88 16.46 10.34
C ALA A 90 -4.16 17.09 9.78
N ALA A 91 -4.74 16.51 8.72
CA ALA A 91 -6.01 16.92 8.14
C ALA A 91 -7.24 16.29 8.83
N GLY A 92 -7.05 15.46 9.86
CA GLY A 92 -8.13 14.75 10.54
C GLY A 92 -8.64 13.50 9.80
N LEU A 93 -7.89 13.04 8.80
CA LEU A 93 -8.16 11.80 8.05
C LEU A 93 -7.51 10.59 8.74
N MET A 94 -7.63 9.41 8.15
CA MET A 94 -7.16 8.12 8.69
C MET A 94 -7.74 7.81 10.08
N ARG A 95 -9.01 8.20 10.29
CA ARG A 95 -9.77 7.95 11.51
C ARG A 95 -9.99 6.45 11.69
N THR A 96 -10.10 6.03 12.95
CA THR A 96 -10.32 4.61 13.31
C THR A 96 -11.66 4.39 13.99
N ASP A 97 -12.53 5.41 13.95
CA ASP A 97 -13.86 5.39 14.55
C ASP A 97 -14.76 4.36 13.84
N ILE A 98 -15.47 3.53 14.61
CA ILE A 98 -16.46 2.59 14.05
C ILE A 98 -17.80 3.31 13.81
N ASP A 99 -18.24 4.12 14.77
CA ASP A 99 -19.54 4.79 14.80
C ASP A 99 -19.32 6.32 15.00
N PRO A 100 -18.77 7.03 14.00
CA PRO A 100 -18.44 8.45 14.10
C PRO A 100 -19.70 9.32 14.34
N PRO A 101 -19.75 10.12 15.42
CA PRO A 101 -20.96 10.89 15.77
C PRO A 101 -21.28 12.02 14.80
N ASP A 102 -20.28 12.50 14.05
CA ASP A 102 -20.36 13.55 13.04
C ASP A 102 -20.69 13.03 11.63
N ALA A 103 -20.86 11.71 11.47
CA ALA A 103 -21.22 11.07 10.21
C ALA A 103 -22.34 10.03 10.40
N PRO A 104 -23.54 10.43 10.88
CA PRO A 104 -24.66 9.50 10.97
C PRO A 104 -25.19 9.17 9.57
N PHE A 105 -25.55 7.91 9.34
CA PHE A 105 -26.15 7.41 8.11
C PHE A 105 -27.53 6.79 8.40
N GLY A 106 -28.40 6.73 7.39
CA GLY A 106 -29.69 6.04 7.45
C GLY A 106 -29.94 5.12 6.26
N ASP A 107 -31.14 4.56 6.18
CA ASP A 107 -31.53 3.59 5.16
C ASP A 107 -31.32 4.11 3.72
N ALA A 108 -31.61 5.39 3.48
CA ALA A 108 -31.42 6.00 2.17
C ALA A 108 -29.93 6.08 1.77
N ASP A 109 -29.04 6.29 2.74
CA ASP A 109 -27.59 6.28 2.53
C ASP A 109 -27.12 4.86 2.23
N LEU A 110 -27.52 3.88 3.04
CA LEU A 110 -27.20 2.46 2.81
C LEU A 110 -27.61 1.97 1.43
N ILE A 111 -28.82 2.32 0.98
CA ILE A 111 -29.33 1.92 -0.33
C ILE A 111 -28.50 2.57 -1.45
N ARG A 112 -28.27 3.88 -1.37
CA ARG A 112 -27.50 4.64 -2.37
C ARG A 112 -26.06 4.12 -2.45
N ASP A 113 -25.43 3.95 -1.31
CA ASP A 113 -24.01 3.63 -1.22
C ASP A 113 -23.78 2.16 -1.59
N PHE A 114 -24.69 1.25 -1.21
CA PHE A 114 -24.65 -0.13 -1.70
C PHE A 114 -24.72 -0.20 -3.23
N GLU A 115 -25.59 0.59 -3.87
CA GLU A 115 -25.68 0.64 -5.33
C GLU A 115 -24.37 1.06 -5.97
N ARG A 116 -23.79 2.16 -5.45
CA ARG A 116 -22.54 2.74 -5.96
C ARG A 116 -21.33 1.84 -5.72
N ILE A 117 -21.27 1.16 -4.58
CA ILE A 117 -20.09 0.39 -4.17
C ILE A 117 -20.14 -1.06 -4.68
N ALA A 118 -21.31 -1.71 -4.70
CA ALA A 118 -21.43 -3.13 -5.01
C ALA A 118 -21.80 -3.43 -6.47
N PHE A 119 -22.45 -2.48 -7.17
CA PHE A 119 -22.82 -2.63 -8.59
C PHE A 119 -22.00 -1.77 -9.54
N HIS A 120 -20.93 -1.14 -9.06
CA HIS A 120 -19.95 -0.48 -9.91
C HIS A 120 -18.54 -0.99 -9.60
N MET A 121 -17.60 -0.67 -10.49
CA MET A 121 -16.16 -0.81 -10.27
C MET A 121 -15.45 0.46 -10.72
N GLU A 122 -14.31 0.76 -10.10
CA GLU A 122 -13.58 2.01 -10.30
C GLU A 122 -12.95 2.11 -11.71
N PHE A 123 -12.54 0.99 -12.32
CA PHE A 123 -11.82 1.00 -13.59
C PHE A 123 -12.61 0.34 -14.73
N GLU A 124 -12.82 1.09 -15.82
CA GLU A 124 -13.60 0.67 -16.99
C GLU A 124 -13.00 -0.56 -17.70
N SER A 125 -11.66 -0.70 -17.72
CA SER A 125 -11.04 -1.94 -18.18
C SER A 125 -9.62 -2.17 -17.67
N ALA A 126 -9.28 -3.45 -17.60
CA ALA A 126 -7.95 -4.03 -17.69
C ALA A 126 -6.91 -3.29 -18.56
N THR A 127 -7.32 -2.64 -19.64
CA THR A 127 -6.42 -2.04 -20.64
C THR A 127 -6.36 -0.51 -20.58
N SER A 128 -7.26 0.11 -19.81
CA SER A 128 -7.33 1.55 -19.63
C SER A 128 -7.78 1.83 -18.21
N LEU A 129 -6.82 2.24 -17.36
CA LEU A 129 -7.05 2.59 -15.96
C LEU A 129 -7.69 3.99 -15.87
N VAL A 130 -8.84 4.18 -16.53
CA VAL A 130 -9.66 5.37 -16.37
C VAL A 130 -10.55 5.13 -15.17
N SER A 131 -10.32 5.90 -14.10
CA SER A 131 -11.18 5.91 -12.91
C SER A 131 -12.54 6.49 -13.32
N ARG A 132 -13.53 5.62 -13.48
CA ARG A 132 -14.92 5.92 -13.79
C ARG A 132 -15.79 4.75 -13.30
N ALA A 133 -16.74 5.07 -12.43
CA ALA A 133 -17.76 4.13 -11.98
C ALA A 133 -18.41 3.42 -13.18
N THR A 134 -18.13 2.12 -13.28
CA THR A 134 -18.55 1.25 -14.39
C THR A 134 -19.46 0.17 -13.84
N ALA A 135 -20.67 0.04 -14.38
CA ALA A 135 -21.64 -0.93 -13.90
C ALA A 135 -21.10 -2.37 -14.00
N VAL A 136 -21.31 -3.15 -12.94
CA VAL A 136 -20.95 -4.57 -12.86
C VAL A 136 -22.09 -5.40 -12.29
N GLU A 137 -22.09 -6.68 -12.63
CA GLU A 137 -22.93 -7.65 -11.92
C GLU A 137 -22.39 -7.90 -10.50
N LEU A 138 -23.29 -8.20 -9.57
CA LEU A 138 -22.95 -8.44 -8.17
C LEU A 138 -21.92 -9.57 -8.04
N VAL A 139 -20.73 -9.23 -7.53
CA VAL A 139 -19.70 -10.22 -7.20
C VAL A 139 -19.92 -10.70 -5.77
N LYS A 140 -20.09 -12.02 -5.61
CA LYS A 140 -20.33 -12.63 -4.30
C LYS A 140 -19.66 -13.99 -4.20
N TRP A 141 -19.02 -14.24 -3.07
CA TRP A 141 -18.36 -15.49 -2.76
C TRP A 141 -19.34 -16.54 -2.24
N ARG A 142 -19.01 -17.82 -2.42
CA ARG A 142 -19.80 -18.96 -1.92
C ARG A 142 -18.90 -20.01 -1.31
N GLY A 143 -19.34 -20.56 -0.17
CA GLY A 143 -18.61 -21.59 0.57
C GLY A 143 -17.37 -21.04 1.27
N PRO A 144 -16.51 -21.93 1.80
CA PRO A 144 -15.30 -21.52 2.50
C PRO A 144 -14.34 -20.79 1.56
N ILE A 145 -13.86 -19.64 2.00
CA ILE A 145 -12.91 -18.79 1.29
C ILE A 145 -11.53 -19.08 1.85
N ARG A 146 -10.67 -19.70 1.03
CA ARG A 146 -9.29 -20.00 1.43
C ARG A 146 -8.41 -18.79 1.15
N TRP A 147 -7.62 -18.35 2.11
CA TRP A 147 -6.71 -17.22 1.94
C TRP A 147 -5.30 -17.55 2.39
N LYS A 148 -4.32 -16.85 1.82
CA LYS A 148 -2.91 -16.98 2.19
C LYS A 148 -2.20 -15.64 2.04
N VAL A 149 -1.46 -15.26 3.07
CA VAL A 149 -0.51 -14.14 3.05
C VAL A 149 0.90 -14.67 2.77
N THR A 150 1.63 -14.01 1.87
CA THR A 150 3.00 -14.36 1.49
C THR A 150 3.80 -13.13 1.08
N GLY A 151 5.12 -13.30 0.95
CA GLY A 151 6.04 -12.26 0.49
C GLY A 151 7.14 -11.99 1.51
N ASP A 152 8.16 -11.23 1.11
CA ASP A 152 9.31 -10.91 1.96
C ASP A 152 9.07 -9.73 2.91
N GLY A 153 7.93 -9.06 2.76
CA GLY A 153 7.50 -7.94 3.61
C GLY A 153 6.48 -8.30 4.69
N VAL A 154 6.11 -9.58 4.82
CA VAL A 154 5.09 -10.06 5.77
C VAL A 154 5.59 -9.95 7.21
N ARG A 155 4.73 -9.51 8.12
CA ARG A 155 4.96 -9.40 9.56
C ARG A 155 3.87 -10.16 10.31
N GLU A 156 4.14 -10.53 11.56
CA GLU A 156 3.13 -11.22 12.40
C GLU A 156 1.86 -10.37 12.57
N GLN A 157 2.01 -9.05 12.67
CA GLN A 157 0.88 -8.13 12.79
C GLN A 157 -0.03 -8.16 11.56
N ASP A 158 0.48 -8.51 10.38
CA ASP A 158 -0.35 -8.65 9.18
C ASP A 158 -1.22 -9.90 9.28
N LEU A 159 -0.64 -11.01 9.76
CA LEU A 159 -1.37 -12.26 9.95
C LEU A 159 -2.46 -12.10 11.03
N GLU A 160 -2.13 -11.46 12.15
CA GLU A 160 -3.10 -11.11 13.19
C GLU A 160 -4.21 -10.21 12.63
N ALA A 161 -3.87 -9.16 11.88
CA ALA A 161 -4.87 -8.27 11.27
C ALA A 161 -5.82 -9.00 10.31
N TYR A 162 -5.31 -9.87 9.44
CA TYR A 162 -6.15 -10.67 8.55
C TYR A 162 -7.02 -11.67 9.33
N ARG A 163 -6.51 -12.31 10.38
CA ARG A 163 -7.29 -13.22 11.23
C ARG A 163 -8.41 -12.49 11.95
N ASP A 164 -8.12 -11.33 12.54
CA ASP A 164 -9.11 -10.52 13.24
C ASP A 164 -10.19 -9.98 12.30
N LEU A 165 -9.77 -9.48 11.13
CA LEU A 165 -10.67 -8.94 10.12
C LEU A 165 -11.56 -10.03 9.52
N THR A 166 -11.00 -11.18 9.13
CA THR A 166 -11.80 -12.30 8.61
C THR A 166 -12.76 -12.85 9.66
N ALA A 167 -12.35 -12.94 10.93
CA ALA A 167 -13.25 -13.33 12.02
C ALA A 167 -14.39 -12.31 12.23
N ARG A 168 -14.12 -11.00 12.10
CA ARG A 168 -15.14 -9.94 12.13
C ARG A 168 -16.12 -10.11 10.98
N ILE A 169 -15.63 -10.26 9.75
CA ILE A 169 -16.46 -10.45 8.56
C ILE A 169 -17.29 -11.73 8.66
N SER A 170 -16.74 -12.84 9.16
CA SER A 170 -17.48 -14.09 9.41
C SER A 170 -18.69 -13.86 10.31
N ARG A 171 -18.54 -13.12 11.41
CA ARG A 171 -19.66 -12.81 12.33
C ARG A 171 -20.75 -11.97 11.66
N LEU A 172 -20.37 -11.09 10.74
CA LEU A 172 -21.31 -10.20 10.04
C LEU A 172 -22.06 -10.91 8.91
N THR A 173 -21.38 -11.78 8.18
CA THR A 173 -21.83 -12.28 6.87
C THR A 173 -22.16 -13.78 6.86
N GLY A 174 -21.71 -14.53 7.86
CA GLY A 174 -21.75 -15.99 7.84
C GLY A 174 -20.74 -16.64 6.90
N LEU A 175 -19.85 -15.87 6.26
CA LEU A 175 -18.76 -16.42 5.46
C LEU A 175 -17.78 -17.22 6.34
N GLU A 176 -17.28 -18.32 5.80
CA GLU A 176 -16.20 -19.09 6.41
C GLU A 176 -14.87 -18.73 5.74
N PHE A 177 -13.88 -18.32 6.53
CA PHE A 177 -12.52 -18.08 6.05
C PHE A 177 -11.57 -19.16 6.56
N GLN A 178 -10.67 -19.62 5.70
CA GLN A 178 -9.67 -20.64 6.02
C GLN A 178 -8.28 -20.15 5.61
N GLU A 179 -7.40 -19.97 6.58
CA GLU A 179 -5.98 -19.71 6.30
C GLU A 179 -5.33 -21.01 5.78
N VAL A 180 -4.64 -20.96 4.64
CA VAL A 180 -4.05 -22.14 3.98
C VAL A 180 -2.58 -21.93 3.61
N GLY A 181 -1.83 -23.03 3.56
CA GLY A 181 -0.43 -23.03 3.14
C GLY A 181 -0.20 -23.02 1.62
N ALA A 182 -1.19 -23.48 0.84
CA ALA A 182 -1.11 -23.59 -0.62
C ALA A 182 -2.51 -23.49 -1.25
N ASP A 183 -2.54 -23.19 -2.56
CA ASP A 183 -3.75 -23.09 -3.39
C ASP A 183 -4.86 -22.21 -2.80
N PRO A 184 -4.57 -20.95 -2.41
CA PRO A 184 -5.57 -20.05 -1.87
C PRO A 184 -6.57 -19.60 -2.94
N ASP A 185 -7.75 -19.18 -2.49
CA ASP A 185 -8.71 -18.48 -3.33
C ASP A 185 -8.47 -16.96 -3.33
N ILE A 186 -8.03 -16.41 -2.19
CA ILE A 186 -7.50 -15.04 -2.05
C ILE A 186 -5.99 -15.13 -1.80
N PHE A 187 -5.19 -14.76 -2.80
CA PHE A 187 -3.74 -14.69 -2.70
C PHE A 187 -3.33 -13.27 -2.27
N ILE A 188 -2.66 -13.15 -1.13
CA ILE A 188 -2.23 -11.88 -0.56
C ILE A 188 -0.71 -11.80 -0.61
N LEU A 189 -0.19 -10.82 -1.34
CA LEU A 189 1.24 -10.55 -1.47
C LEU A 189 1.60 -9.26 -0.72
N ILE A 190 2.54 -9.37 0.20
CA ILE A 190 3.17 -8.21 0.84
C ILE A 190 4.66 -8.23 0.47
N ALA A 191 5.09 -7.28 -0.35
CA ALA A 191 6.37 -7.41 -1.06
C ALA A 191 7.23 -6.16 -1.02
N SER A 192 8.54 -6.39 -0.84
CA SER A 192 9.58 -5.40 -1.14
C SER A 192 9.66 -5.12 -2.63
N GLY A 193 10.25 -3.98 -3.01
CA GLY A 193 10.46 -3.61 -4.41
C GLY A 193 11.03 -4.74 -5.28
N ARG A 194 12.01 -5.48 -4.75
CA ARG A 194 12.61 -6.62 -5.46
C ARG A 194 11.60 -7.74 -5.73
N VAL A 195 10.75 -8.09 -4.76
CA VAL A 195 9.74 -9.15 -4.93
C VAL A 195 8.58 -8.67 -5.80
N ARG A 196 8.22 -7.38 -5.75
CA ARG A 196 7.25 -6.78 -6.68
C ARG A 196 7.68 -6.97 -8.14
N ASP A 197 8.93 -6.64 -8.46
CA ASP A 197 9.47 -6.80 -9.82
C ASP A 197 9.45 -8.26 -10.29
N GLN A 198 9.85 -9.19 -9.40
CA GLN A 198 9.82 -10.62 -9.68
C GLN A 198 8.40 -11.14 -9.93
N PHE A 199 7.44 -10.67 -9.13
CA PHE A 199 6.04 -11.05 -9.24
C PHE A 199 5.43 -10.57 -10.56
N VAL A 200 5.62 -9.29 -10.90
CA VAL A 200 5.18 -8.72 -12.19
C VAL A 200 5.79 -9.48 -13.36
N ALA A 201 7.10 -9.72 -13.34
CA ALA A 201 7.77 -10.47 -14.41
C ALA A 201 7.25 -11.91 -14.54
N GLN A 202 6.90 -12.57 -13.43
CA GLN A 202 6.30 -13.90 -13.45
C GLN A 202 4.88 -13.88 -14.02
N MET A 203 4.06 -12.90 -13.64
CA MET A 203 2.71 -12.74 -14.19
C MET A 203 2.73 -12.51 -15.70
N LEU A 204 3.67 -11.68 -16.20
CA LEU A 204 3.86 -11.45 -17.63
C LEU A 204 4.22 -12.75 -18.36
N ARG A 205 5.17 -13.54 -17.81
CA ARG A 205 5.56 -14.84 -18.39
C ARG A 205 4.42 -15.85 -18.44
N ASN A 206 3.51 -15.81 -17.48
CA ASN A 206 2.36 -16.70 -17.41
C ASN A 206 1.21 -16.28 -18.33
N GLY A 207 1.45 -15.36 -19.28
CA GLY A 207 0.43 -14.87 -20.22
C GLY A 207 -0.48 -13.83 -19.59
N GLY A 208 0.10 -12.93 -18.79
CA GLY A 208 -0.57 -11.86 -18.05
C GLY A 208 -1.82 -11.34 -18.75
N GLY A 209 -2.99 -11.76 -18.26
CA GLY A 209 -4.28 -11.34 -18.81
C GLY A 209 -4.56 -9.88 -18.52
N GLY A 210 -5.77 -9.40 -18.83
CA GLY A 210 -6.14 -7.99 -18.66
C GLY A 210 -5.92 -7.40 -17.26
N ARG A 211 -5.75 -8.24 -16.25
CA ARG A 211 -5.58 -7.83 -14.85
C ARG A 211 -4.17 -7.32 -14.50
N ILE A 212 -3.20 -7.49 -15.41
CA ILE A 212 -1.79 -7.21 -15.11
C ILE A 212 -1.46 -5.72 -15.02
N SER A 213 -2.16 -4.86 -15.77
CA SER A 213 -1.91 -3.42 -15.83
C SER A 213 -1.95 -2.75 -14.46
N LEU A 214 -2.96 -3.07 -13.65
CA LEU A 214 -3.12 -2.49 -12.33
C LEU A 214 -2.10 -3.05 -11.31
N ILE A 215 -1.68 -4.31 -11.46
CA ILE A 215 -0.56 -4.87 -10.66
C ILE A 215 0.78 -4.23 -11.08
N GLU A 216 0.99 -3.96 -12.36
CA GLU A 216 2.16 -3.24 -12.85
C GLU A 216 2.20 -1.80 -12.34
N GLU A 217 1.06 -1.12 -12.35
CA GLU A 217 0.93 0.24 -11.85
C GLU A 217 1.22 0.30 -10.34
N TRP A 218 0.61 -0.59 -9.55
CA TRP A 218 0.92 -0.76 -8.13
C TRP A 218 2.43 -1.02 -7.90
N ALA A 219 3.04 -1.89 -8.70
CA ALA A 219 4.44 -2.26 -8.50
C ALA A 219 5.40 -1.06 -8.72
N ARG A 220 5.12 -0.21 -9.72
CA ARG A 220 6.02 0.87 -10.18
C ARG A 220 5.70 2.25 -9.61
N ASN A 221 4.45 2.49 -9.20
CA ASN A 221 3.99 3.81 -8.78
C ASN A 221 3.70 3.82 -7.26
N ASP A 222 4.33 4.75 -6.54
CA ASP A 222 4.18 4.86 -5.09
C ASP A 222 2.87 5.57 -4.69
N VAL A 223 2.11 6.11 -5.63
CA VAL A 223 0.76 6.64 -5.38
C VAL A 223 -0.23 5.53 -5.04
N PHE A 224 0.02 4.29 -5.48
CA PHE A 224 -0.83 3.13 -5.21
C PHE A 224 -0.19 2.25 -4.12
N PRO A 225 -0.51 2.45 -2.83
CA PRO A 225 0.10 1.70 -1.72
C PRO A 225 -0.30 0.22 -1.71
N CYS A 226 -1.49 -0.08 -2.21
CA CYS A 226 -2.07 -1.41 -2.30
C CYS A 226 -2.96 -1.51 -3.55
N VAL A 227 -3.30 -2.75 -3.90
CA VAL A 227 -4.33 -3.06 -4.90
C VAL A 227 -4.99 -4.41 -4.61
N GLY A 228 -6.32 -4.44 -4.71
CA GLY A 228 -7.17 -5.61 -4.64
C GLY A 228 -7.87 -5.88 -5.96
N GLN A 229 -8.01 -7.15 -6.29
CA GLN A 229 -8.54 -7.57 -7.57
C GLN A 229 -9.27 -8.91 -7.45
N VAL A 230 -10.55 -8.96 -7.81
CA VAL A 230 -11.32 -10.21 -7.94
C VAL A 230 -11.64 -10.56 -9.39
N GLY A 231 -11.39 -11.81 -9.76
CA GLY A 231 -11.72 -12.40 -11.04
C GLY A 231 -12.35 -13.78 -10.89
N ARG A 232 -12.58 -14.47 -12.01
CA ARG A 232 -13.14 -15.82 -12.04
C ARG A 232 -12.27 -16.73 -12.89
N SER A 233 -12.04 -17.93 -12.39
CA SER A 233 -11.33 -18.99 -13.09
C SER A 233 -12.18 -20.25 -13.15
N LYS A 234 -12.01 -21.03 -14.21
CA LYS A 234 -12.70 -22.31 -14.37
C LYS A 234 -11.84 -23.43 -13.77
N ILE A 235 -12.26 -23.95 -12.62
CA ILE A 235 -11.60 -25.03 -11.90
C ILE A 235 -12.55 -26.24 -11.91
N ASP A 236 -12.08 -27.39 -12.40
CA ASP A 236 -12.89 -28.61 -12.54
C ASP A 236 -14.25 -28.40 -13.24
N GLY A 237 -14.24 -27.55 -14.27
CA GLY A 237 -15.44 -27.21 -15.04
C GLY A 237 -16.37 -26.19 -14.39
N ARG A 238 -16.11 -25.74 -13.15
CA ARG A 238 -16.92 -24.76 -12.42
C ARG A 238 -16.22 -23.41 -12.33
N TRP A 239 -16.98 -22.34 -12.50
CA TRP A 239 -16.45 -20.99 -12.27
C TRP A 239 -16.32 -20.73 -10.77
N LYS A 240 -15.11 -20.38 -10.33
CA LYS A 240 -14.81 -19.99 -8.96
C LYS A 240 -14.20 -18.59 -8.94
N ASN A 241 -14.57 -17.78 -7.96
CA ASN A 241 -13.92 -16.50 -7.73
C ASN A 241 -12.48 -16.75 -7.25
N GLN A 242 -11.57 -15.91 -7.70
CA GLN A 242 -10.19 -15.83 -7.23
C GLN A 242 -9.82 -14.37 -7.07
N ALA A 243 -9.05 -14.05 -6.03
CA ALA A 243 -8.58 -12.69 -5.83
C ALA A 243 -7.08 -12.63 -5.57
N THR A 244 -6.52 -11.47 -5.93
CA THR A 244 -5.16 -11.06 -5.59
C THR A 244 -5.24 -9.77 -4.82
N ILE A 245 -4.57 -9.71 -3.68
CA ILE A 245 -4.32 -8.48 -2.93
C ILE A 245 -2.81 -8.27 -2.91
N ALA A 246 -2.34 -7.08 -3.24
CA ALA A 246 -0.93 -6.74 -3.23
C ALA A 246 -0.69 -5.48 -2.40
N ILE A 247 0.21 -5.53 -1.42
CA ILE A 247 0.50 -4.43 -0.49
C ILE A 247 2.00 -4.18 -0.48
N LYS A 248 2.39 -2.91 -0.61
CA LYS A 248 3.80 -2.51 -0.53
C LYS A 248 4.34 -2.70 0.88
N ASP A 249 5.52 -3.32 1.02
CA ASP A 249 6.10 -3.60 2.33
C ASP A 249 6.52 -2.34 3.09
N GLU A 250 6.70 -1.23 2.38
CA GLU A 250 7.07 0.11 2.88
C GLU A 250 5.99 0.76 3.76
N LEU A 251 4.75 0.27 3.73
CA LEU A 251 3.67 0.78 4.58
C LEU A 251 3.87 0.43 6.07
N ARG A 252 3.43 1.32 6.94
CA ARG A 252 3.53 1.20 8.41
C ARG A 252 2.23 1.66 9.07
N GLY A 253 1.96 1.16 10.28
CA GLY A 253 0.88 1.64 11.14
C GLY A 253 -0.50 1.61 10.48
N VAL A 254 -1.30 2.64 10.73
CA VAL A 254 -2.70 2.71 10.29
C VAL A 254 -2.87 2.72 8.77
N LEU A 255 -1.92 3.28 8.00
CA LEU A 255 -1.96 3.26 6.53
C LEU A 255 -1.79 1.85 5.96
N ARG A 256 -1.03 1.00 6.65
CA ARG A 256 -0.93 -0.41 6.26
C ARG A 256 -2.22 -1.15 6.59
N LEU A 257 -2.80 -0.86 7.74
CA LEU A 257 -4.02 -1.52 8.19
C LEU A 257 -5.23 -1.12 7.33
N SER A 258 -5.28 0.12 6.83
CA SER A 258 -6.33 0.54 5.88
C SER A 258 -6.29 -0.27 4.59
N CYS A 259 -5.12 -0.43 3.98
CA CYS A 259 -4.94 -1.33 2.84
C CYS A 259 -5.38 -2.78 3.14
N ILE A 260 -5.17 -3.30 4.35
CA ILE A 260 -5.64 -4.65 4.70
C ILE A 260 -7.18 -4.70 4.72
N HIS A 261 -7.81 -3.67 5.31
CA HIS A 261 -9.26 -3.59 5.45
C HIS A 261 -9.97 -3.39 4.11
N GLU A 262 -9.55 -2.37 3.37
CA GLU A 262 -10.11 -1.98 2.08
C GLU A 262 -10.00 -3.12 1.09
N GLU A 263 -8.80 -3.64 0.86
CA GLU A 263 -8.56 -4.61 -0.21
C GLU A 263 -9.22 -5.96 0.06
N LEU A 264 -9.28 -6.37 1.32
CA LEU A 264 -10.00 -7.60 1.66
C LEU A 264 -11.50 -7.42 1.38
N VAL A 265 -12.10 -6.30 1.77
CA VAL A 265 -13.54 -6.12 1.61
C VAL A 265 -13.93 -5.81 0.17
N GLN A 266 -13.11 -5.06 -0.58
CA GLN A 266 -13.32 -4.86 -2.01
C GLN A 266 -13.29 -6.20 -2.75
N THR A 267 -12.30 -7.06 -2.47
CA THR A 267 -12.23 -8.39 -3.12
C THR A 267 -13.39 -9.33 -2.76
N LEU A 268 -14.14 -9.04 -1.69
CA LEU A 268 -15.37 -9.75 -1.34
C LEU A 268 -16.61 -9.29 -2.12
N GLY A 269 -16.54 -8.16 -2.85
CA GLY A 269 -17.60 -7.70 -3.74
C GLY A 269 -18.02 -6.24 -3.60
N LEU A 270 -17.39 -5.46 -2.72
CA LEU A 270 -17.61 -4.01 -2.58
C LEU A 270 -16.57 -3.25 -3.42
N LEU A 271 -16.69 -3.30 -4.75
CA LEU A 271 -15.60 -3.11 -5.71
C LEU A 271 -15.27 -1.67 -6.10
N ASN A 272 -16.04 -0.71 -5.62
CA ASN A 272 -15.93 0.69 -6.05
C ASN A 272 -15.82 1.62 -4.85
N ASP A 273 -15.09 2.71 -5.05
CA ASP A 273 -15.04 3.83 -4.13
C ASP A 273 -15.96 4.95 -4.64
N ASP A 274 -16.59 5.67 -3.72
CA ASP A 274 -17.48 6.78 -4.01
C ASP A 274 -17.35 7.87 -2.94
N PRO A 275 -17.02 9.12 -3.33
CA PRO A 275 -16.76 10.20 -2.37
C PRO A 275 -17.97 10.60 -1.51
N ASP A 276 -19.19 10.20 -1.88
CA ASP A 276 -20.39 10.48 -1.10
C ASP A 276 -20.68 9.38 -0.05
N ALA A 277 -19.94 8.26 -0.04
CA ALA A 277 -20.15 7.14 0.87
C ALA A 277 -19.64 7.39 2.30
N ARG A 278 -20.05 8.48 2.95
CA ARG A 278 -19.56 8.85 4.29
C ARG A 278 -20.54 8.36 5.38
N PRO A 279 -20.12 7.57 6.39
CA PRO A 279 -18.74 7.20 6.75
C PRO A 279 -18.33 5.82 6.20
N SER A 280 -17.35 5.75 5.31
CA SER A 280 -16.90 4.47 4.75
C SER A 280 -15.41 4.49 4.49
N ILE A 281 -14.78 3.31 4.48
CA ILE A 281 -13.45 3.15 3.88
C ILE A 281 -13.48 3.31 2.35
N PHE A 282 -14.66 3.22 1.72
CA PHE A 282 -14.88 3.39 0.29
C PHE A 282 -15.16 4.86 -0.10
N ASN A 283 -14.90 5.82 0.78
CA ASN A 283 -15.26 7.22 0.56
C ASN A 283 -14.21 8.04 -0.21
N ASP A 284 -13.22 7.38 -0.83
CA ASP A 284 -12.18 7.93 -1.74
C ASP A 284 -11.30 9.08 -1.18
N ASP A 285 -11.54 9.57 0.04
CA ASP A 285 -10.82 10.70 0.64
C ASP A 285 -9.88 10.29 1.79
N GLN A 286 -9.83 9.00 2.11
CA GLN A 286 -9.04 8.41 3.21
C GLN A 286 -9.44 8.92 4.61
N GLU A 287 -10.66 9.43 4.79
CA GLU A 287 -11.16 9.89 6.08
C GLU A 287 -11.20 8.75 7.10
N PHE A 288 -11.68 7.57 6.72
CA PHE A 288 -11.77 6.40 7.58
C PHE A 288 -10.76 5.33 7.14
N ALA A 289 -9.84 4.99 8.05
CA ALA A 289 -8.83 3.99 7.79
C ALA A 289 -9.34 2.56 8.01
N LEU A 290 -10.38 2.36 8.81
CA LEU A 290 -10.85 1.02 9.22
C LEU A 290 -12.36 0.92 9.04
N LEU A 291 -12.84 -0.32 8.86
CA LEU A 291 -14.26 -0.63 8.69
C LEU A 291 -15.14 0.07 9.73
N THR A 292 -15.99 0.95 9.24
CA THR A 292 -17.03 1.64 10.00
C THR A 292 -18.25 0.72 10.16
N ARG A 293 -19.21 1.14 10.97
CA ARG A 293 -20.51 0.47 11.05
C ARG A 293 -21.26 0.47 9.72
N HIS A 294 -21.17 1.56 8.97
CA HIS A 294 -21.78 1.65 7.65
C HIS A 294 -21.25 0.54 6.72
N ASP A 295 -19.94 0.32 6.71
CA ASP A 295 -19.30 -0.74 5.91
C ASP A 295 -19.75 -2.14 6.33
N GLU A 296 -19.92 -2.36 7.64
CA GLU A 296 -20.48 -3.61 8.14
C GLU A 296 -21.91 -3.86 7.65
N TYR A 297 -22.71 -2.81 7.52
CA TYR A 297 -24.05 -2.89 6.95
C TYR A 297 -24.00 -3.23 5.46
N LEU A 298 -23.10 -2.61 4.68
CA LEU A 298 -22.91 -2.95 3.27
C LEU A 298 -22.52 -4.43 3.09
N LEU A 299 -21.63 -4.94 3.94
CA LEU A 299 -21.26 -6.36 3.97
C LEU A 299 -22.44 -7.28 4.30
N ARG A 300 -23.26 -6.92 5.29
CA ARG A 300 -24.47 -7.67 5.66
C ARG A 300 -25.47 -7.72 4.52
N ILE A 301 -25.69 -6.59 3.84
CA ILE A 301 -26.58 -6.51 2.68
C ILE A 301 -26.02 -7.41 1.56
N LEU A 302 -24.74 -7.25 1.19
CA LEU A 302 -24.08 -8.03 0.14
C LEU A 302 -24.25 -9.54 0.37
N TYR A 303 -24.11 -9.97 1.62
CA TYR A 303 -24.14 -11.38 1.98
C TYR A 303 -25.53 -11.92 2.37
N ASP A 304 -26.59 -11.11 2.35
CA ASP A 304 -27.97 -11.60 2.52
C ASP A 304 -28.29 -12.71 1.50
N PRO A 305 -28.90 -13.85 1.91
CA PRO A 305 -29.15 -14.99 1.03
C PRO A 305 -30.02 -14.68 -0.20
N ARG A 306 -30.84 -13.62 -0.16
CA ARG A 306 -31.69 -13.20 -1.28
C ARG A 306 -30.88 -12.63 -2.45
N LEU A 307 -29.74 -12.00 -2.17
CA LEU A 307 -28.82 -11.52 -3.20
C LEU A 307 -27.93 -12.64 -3.73
N ARG A 308 -27.96 -12.82 -5.06
CA ARG A 308 -27.22 -13.85 -5.78
C ARG A 308 -26.12 -13.23 -6.63
N ALA A 309 -24.95 -13.89 -6.66
CA ALA A 309 -23.89 -13.55 -7.60
C ALA A 309 -24.42 -13.49 -9.04
N GLY A 310 -24.01 -12.48 -9.81
CA GLY A 310 -24.44 -12.25 -11.19
C GLY A 310 -25.71 -11.40 -11.34
N MET A 311 -26.33 -10.95 -10.26
CA MET A 311 -27.47 -10.01 -10.36
C MET A 311 -27.02 -8.66 -10.91
N THR A 312 -27.83 -8.05 -11.78
CA THR A 312 -27.64 -6.63 -12.14
C THR A 312 -28.20 -5.71 -11.05
N ALA A 313 -27.90 -4.41 -11.14
CA ALA A 313 -28.48 -3.42 -10.23
C ALA A 313 -30.02 -3.43 -10.30
N GLU A 314 -30.60 -3.56 -11.50
CA GLU A 314 -32.05 -3.62 -11.70
C GLU A 314 -32.70 -4.82 -11.00
N GLU A 315 -32.01 -5.96 -10.97
CA GLU A 315 -32.49 -7.17 -10.29
C GLU A 315 -32.27 -7.12 -8.77
N GLY A 316 -31.13 -6.60 -8.33
CA GLY A 316 -30.70 -6.64 -6.94
C GLY A 316 -31.28 -5.51 -6.09
N MET A 317 -31.41 -4.29 -6.63
CA MET A 317 -31.79 -3.12 -5.83
C MET A 317 -33.19 -3.19 -5.21
N PRO A 318 -34.23 -3.80 -5.82
CA PRO A 318 -35.49 -4.05 -5.14
C PRO A 318 -35.32 -4.90 -3.88
N ILE A 319 -34.48 -5.94 -3.95
CA ILE A 319 -34.17 -6.84 -2.83
C ILE A 319 -33.36 -6.09 -1.76
N VAL A 320 -32.38 -5.26 -2.16
CA VAL A 320 -31.60 -4.42 -1.23
C VAL A 320 -32.51 -3.54 -0.39
N ARG A 321 -33.55 -2.93 -0.98
CA ARG A 321 -34.50 -2.08 -0.25
C ARG A 321 -35.29 -2.88 0.80
N GLU A 322 -35.71 -4.10 0.47
CA GLU A 322 -36.36 -5.00 1.42
C GLU A 322 -35.40 -5.38 2.57
N ILE A 323 -34.16 -5.77 2.23
CA ILE A 323 -33.13 -6.10 3.21
C ILE A 323 -32.89 -4.94 4.17
N VAL A 324 -32.68 -3.72 3.65
CA VAL A 324 -32.40 -2.52 4.45
C VAL A 324 -33.56 -2.21 5.41
N ALA A 325 -34.81 -2.31 4.92
CA ALA A 325 -35.99 -2.12 5.76
C ALA A 325 -36.12 -3.13 6.90
N GLU A 326 -35.58 -4.35 6.73
CA GLU A 326 -35.61 -5.42 7.74
C GLU A 326 -34.46 -5.35 8.74
N ILE A 327 -33.25 -5.06 8.28
CA ILE A 327 -32.06 -5.00 9.16
C ILE A 327 -32.04 -3.74 10.03
N GLY A 328 -32.77 -2.69 9.61
CA GLY A 328 -32.80 -1.36 10.21
C GLY A 328 -31.41 -0.68 10.22
N PRO A 329 -31.31 0.62 10.53
CA PRO A 329 -30.00 1.18 10.84
C PRO A 329 -29.42 0.43 12.05
N GLY A 330 -28.10 0.50 12.23
CA GLY A 330 -27.43 0.09 13.48
C GLY A 330 -28.11 0.64 14.73
N PRO A 331 -27.73 0.17 15.93
CA PRO A 331 -28.31 0.67 17.19
C PRO A 331 -28.50 2.19 17.12
N SER A 332 -29.75 2.61 17.31
CA SER A 332 -30.33 3.86 16.81
C SER A 332 -29.46 5.10 17.04
N PRO A 333 -29.44 6.06 16.10
CA PRO A 333 -28.85 7.36 16.37
C PRO A 333 -29.64 8.02 17.51
N ALA A 334 -28.93 8.36 18.59
CA ALA A 334 -29.41 9.38 19.51
C ALA A 334 -29.73 10.65 18.69
N PRO A 335 -30.75 11.44 19.09
CA PRO A 335 -31.16 12.62 18.33
C PRO A 335 -29.97 13.54 18.03
N ARG A 336 -29.78 13.89 16.75
CA ARG A 336 -28.74 14.81 16.27
C ARG A 336 -28.73 16.07 17.15
N ALA A 337 -27.66 16.27 17.90
CA ALA A 337 -27.29 17.62 18.33
C ALA A 337 -26.88 18.37 17.06
N THR A 338 -27.51 19.53 16.81
CA THR A 338 -27.23 20.39 15.66
C THR A 338 -25.80 20.92 15.75
N LEU A 339 -24.83 20.17 15.23
CA LEU A 339 -23.48 20.66 14.97
C LEU A 339 -23.39 21.04 13.50
N ALA A 340 -22.93 22.25 13.24
CA ALA A 340 -22.72 22.75 11.89
C ALA A 340 -21.73 21.84 11.14
N PRO A 341 -21.95 21.55 9.85
CA PRO A 341 -21.05 20.72 9.07
C PRO A 341 -19.65 21.38 9.04
N PRO A 342 -18.56 20.61 9.22
CA PRO A 342 -17.23 21.11 8.94
C PRO A 342 -17.14 21.53 7.47
N THR A 343 -16.44 22.63 7.22
CA THR A 343 -16.22 23.16 5.87
C THR A 343 -15.42 22.12 5.06
N PRO A 344 -15.81 21.79 3.82
CA PRO A 344 -15.05 20.90 2.97
C PRO A 344 -13.62 21.42 2.83
N ALA A 345 -12.63 20.67 3.31
CA ALA A 345 -11.25 20.91 2.94
C ALA A 345 -11.12 20.52 1.46
N THR A 346 -11.01 21.50 0.57
CA THR A 346 -10.66 21.25 -0.82
C THR A 346 -9.22 20.73 -0.89
N ILE A 347 -9.05 19.42 -0.72
CA ILE A 347 -7.83 18.75 -1.16
C ILE A 347 -7.99 18.60 -2.66
N ARG A 348 -7.27 19.43 -3.41
CA ARG A 348 -7.12 19.25 -4.85
C ARG A 348 -6.38 17.93 -5.08
N THR A 349 -7.09 16.90 -5.51
CA THR A 349 -6.49 15.79 -6.24
C THR A 349 -5.71 16.37 -7.42
N PRO A 350 -4.41 16.08 -7.59
CA PRO A 350 -3.70 16.55 -8.77
C PRO A 350 -4.36 15.93 -9.99
N THR A 351 -5.04 16.77 -10.78
CA THR A 351 -5.56 16.44 -12.09
C THR A 351 -4.40 15.88 -12.93
N LEU A 352 -4.56 14.66 -13.44
CA LEU A 352 -3.71 14.06 -14.47
C LEU A 352 -3.63 15.04 -15.65
N THR A 353 -2.63 15.90 -15.63
CA THR A 353 -2.29 16.71 -16.80
C THR A 353 -1.48 15.78 -17.68
N GLN A 354 -2.11 15.32 -18.76
CA GLN A 354 -1.42 14.60 -19.84
C GLN A 354 -0.21 15.43 -20.28
N VAL A 355 0.99 14.91 -20.00
CA VAL A 355 2.19 15.38 -20.67
C VAL A 355 2.15 14.78 -22.06
N ALA A 356 1.85 15.61 -23.06
CA ALA A 356 1.97 15.24 -24.46
C ALA A 356 3.41 14.75 -24.75
N PRO A 357 3.60 13.75 -25.63
CA PRO A 357 4.93 13.34 -26.04
C PRO A 357 5.63 14.50 -26.74
N ALA A 358 6.87 14.79 -26.34
CA ALA A 358 7.75 15.67 -27.10
C ALA A 358 8.19 14.93 -28.37
N ASP A 359 8.10 15.62 -29.50
CA ASP A 359 8.43 15.16 -30.85
C ASP A 359 9.85 14.59 -31.00
#